data_AF-A0A381XYJ1-F1
#
_entry.id   AF-A0A381XYJ1-F1
#
_cell.length_a   1.000
_cell.length_b   1.000
_cell.length_c   1.000
_cell.angle_alpha   90.00
_cell.angle_beta   90.00
_cell.angle_gamma   90.00
#
_symmetry.space_group_name_H-M   'P 1'
#
loop_
_entity.id
_entity.type
_entity.pdbx_description
1 polymer ?
#
loop_
_entity_poly.entity_id
_entity_poly.type
_entity_poly.pdbx_seq_one_letter_code
_entity_poly.pdbx_strand_id
1 'polypeptide(L)' 'MLTRFAINDDIPGISVLQEKNLFENLSESEMEDGFVTTSFTTAQLEALLVERGVFVAVEDAE' A
#
# COMPACT_ATOMS: atom_id res chain seq x y z
N MET A 1 7.59 -13.15 9.53
CA MET A 1 6.61 -12.21 8.97
C MET A 1 5.55 -11.92 10.02
N LEU A 2 5.40 -10.66 10.40
CA LEU A 2 4.44 -10.18 11.39
C LEU A 2 3.43 -9.25 10.72
N THR A 3 2.13 -9.41 11.01
CA THR A 3 1.10 -8.45 10.60
C THR A 3 0.70 -7.57 11.78
N ARG A 4 0.60 -6.25 11.57
CA ARG A 4 0.13 -5.30 12.58
C ARG A 4 -0.71 -4.18 11.97
N PHE A 5 -1.47 -3.46 12.78
CA PHE A 5 -2.07 -2.20 12.34
C PHE A 5 -0.98 -1.23 11.89
N ALA A 6 -1.26 -0.52 10.81
CA ALA A 6 -0.36 0.50 10.28
C ALA A 6 -0.27 1.69 11.26
N ILE A 7 0.89 2.34 11.25
CA ILE A 7 1.17 3.61 11.92
C ILE A 7 1.61 4.64 10.87
N ASN A 8 1.68 5.92 11.27
CA ASN A 8 2.04 7.00 10.32
C ASN A 8 3.38 6.76 9.62
N ASP A 9 4.36 6.15 10.31
CA ASP A 9 5.68 5.84 9.74
C ASP A 9 5.62 4.81 8.60
N ASP A 10 4.53 4.05 8.47
CA ASP A 10 4.34 3.10 7.37
C ASP A 10 3.83 3.77 6.09
N ILE A 11 3.28 4.98 6.17
CA ILE A 11 2.66 5.68 5.02
C ILE A 11 3.61 5.76 3.81
N PRO A 12 4.90 6.13 3.95
CA PRO A 12 5.81 6.15 2.81
C PRO A 12 5.93 4.78 2.12
N GLY A 13 5.99 3.69 2.88
CA GLY A 13 6.05 2.34 2.33
C GLY A 13 4.75 1.93 1.63
N ILE A 14 3.60 2.30 2.21
CA ILE A 14 2.27 2.08 1.63
C ILE A 14 2.12 2.86 0.31
N SER A 15 2.61 4.09 0.23
CA SER A 15 2.61 4.88 -1.01
C SER A 15 3.44 4.20 -2.10
N VAL A 16 4.66 3.74 -1.78
CA VAL A 16 5.51 3.01 -2.75
C VAL A 16 4.83 1.73 -3.26
N LEU A 17 4.12 0.99 -2.39
CA LEU A 17 3.41 -0.22 -2.80
C LEU A 17 2.21 0.05 -3.71
N GLN A 18 1.48 1.13 -3.46
CA GLN A 18 0.38 1.56 -4.35
C GLN A 18 0.93 1.97 -5.71
N GLU A 19 2.02 2.75 -5.75
CA GLU A 19 2.63 3.20 -7.00
C GLU A 19 3.06 2.04 -7.91
N LYS A 20 3.53 0.93 -7.33
CA LYS A 20 3.91 -0.28 -8.09
C LYS A 20 2.76 -0.91 -8.89
N ASN A 21 1.52 -0.67 -8.50
CA ASN A 21 0.33 -1.29 -9.10
C ASN A 21 -0.66 -0.23 -9.62
N LEU A 22 -0.22 1.03 -9.77
CA LEU A 22 -1.02 2.06 -10.41
C LEU A 22 -1.17 1.72 -11.89
N PHE A 23 -2.39 1.86 -12.41
CA PHE A 23 -2.72 1.60 -13.82
C PHE A 23 -1.73 2.28 -14.79
N GLU A 24 -1.39 3.54 -14.51
CA GLU A 24 -0.48 4.33 -15.35
C GLU A 24 0.98 3.82 -15.33
N ASN A 25 1.33 2.99 -14.35
CA ASN A 25 2.68 2.45 -14.14
C ASN A 25 2.83 1.00 -14.59
N LEU A 26 1.75 0.36 -15.07
CA LEU A 26 1.75 -1.04 -15.50
C LEU A 26 1.74 -1.14 -17.03
N SER A 27 2.50 -2.08 -17.58
CA SER A 27 2.38 -2.48 -18.97
C SER A 27 1.12 -3.35 -19.21
N GLU A 28 0.68 -3.51 -20.46
CA GLU A 28 -0.46 -4.37 -20.81
C GLU A 28 -0.28 -5.81 -20.28
N SER A 29 0.93 -6.38 -20.41
CA SER A 29 1.22 -7.71 -19.87
C SER A 29 1.16 -7.79 -18.35
N GLU A 30 1.54 -6.72 -17.64
CA GLU A 30 1.44 -6.68 -16.18
C GLU A 30 0.00 -6.48 -15.71
N MET A 31 -0.86 -5.86 -16.53
CA MET A 31 -2.28 -5.72 -16.26
C MET A 31 -3.08 -7.00 -16.48
N GLU A 32 -2.70 -7.84 -17.46
CA GLU A 32 -3.43 -9.08 -17.79
C GLU A 32 -3.46 -10.09 -16.63
N ASP A 33 -2.33 -10.24 -15.92
CA ASP A 33 -2.17 -11.20 -14.81
C ASP A 33 -1.99 -10.54 -13.43
N GLY A 34 -1.99 -9.20 -13.36
CA GLY A 34 -1.72 -8.43 -12.15
C GLY A 34 -2.97 -7.92 -11.43
N PHE A 35 -2.75 -7.03 -10.46
CA PHE A 35 -3.82 -6.28 -9.81
C PHE A 35 -3.55 -4.79 -9.95
N VAL A 36 -4.61 -4.01 -10.16
CA VAL A 36 -4.53 -2.56 -10.25
C VAL A 36 -5.00 -1.95 -8.93
N THR A 37 -4.24 -1.01 -8.38
CA THR A 37 -4.66 -0.20 -7.24
C THR A 37 -5.27 1.12 -7.68
N THR A 38 -6.31 1.55 -6.98
CA THR A 38 -6.65 2.97 -6.89
C THR A 38 -5.87 3.55 -5.72
N SER A 39 -4.98 4.52 -5.96
CA SER A 39 -4.18 5.11 -4.89
C SER A 39 -5.02 5.98 -3.96
N PHE A 40 -4.77 5.84 -2.66
CA PHE A 40 -5.16 6.79 -1.63
C PHE A 40 -4.10 7.89 -1.50
N THR A 41 -4.55 9.12 -1.29
CA THR A 41 -3.69 10.22 -0.87
C THR A 41 -3.18 10.04 0.56
N THR A 42 -2.09 10.71 0.93
CA THR A 42 -1.58 10.71 2.32
C THR A 42 -2.66 11.06 3.34
N ALA A 43 -3.46 12.10 3.09
CA ALA A 43 -4.53 12.51 4.01
C ALA A 43 -5.64 11.44 4.15
N GLN A 44 -5.93 10.70 3.08
CA GLN A 44 -6.88 9.58 3.16
C GLN A 44 -6.29 8.40 3.92
N LEU A 45 -4.99 8.11 3.74
CA LEU A 45 -4.31 7.09 4.52
C LEU A 45 -4.30 7.45 6.01
N GLU A 46 -3.98 8.68 6.37
CA GLU A 46 -4.05 9.17 7.75
C GLU A 46 -5.45 8.97 8.37
N ALA A 47 -6.52 9.28 7.63
CA ALA A 47 -7.89 9.04 8.06
C ALA A 47 -8.18 7.54 8.28
N LEU A 48 -7.74 6.68 7.37
CA LEU A 48 -7.89 5.23 7.50
C LEU A 48 -7.09 4.65 8.68
N LEU A 49 -5.93 5.22 8.99
CA LEU A 49 -5.11 4.84 10.14
C LEU A 49 -5.82 5.15 11.46
N VAL A 50 -6.51 6.31 11.55
CA VAL A 50 -7.36 6.66 12.71
C VAL A 50 -8.49 5.66 12.90
N GLU A 51 -9.10 5.20 11.82
CA GLU A 51 -10.18 4.20 11.82
C GLU A 51 -9.68 2.76 12.00
N ARG A 52 -8.36 2.54 12.10
CA ARG A 52 -7.74 1.20 12.10
C ARG A 52 -8.10 0.37 10.86
N GLY A 53 -8.28 1.04 9.73
CA GLY A 53 -8.63 0.43 8.44
C GLY A 53 -7.44 -0.17 7.66
N VAL A 54 -6.20 0.01 8.14
CA VAL A 54 -4.99 -0.43 7.42
C VAL A 54 -4.14 -1.37 8.28
N PHE A 55 -3.73 -2.49 7.68
CA PHE A 55 -2.78 -3.43 8.25
C PHE A 55 -1.56 -3.55 7.33
N VAL A 56 -0.38 -3.71 7.91
CA VAL A 56 0.87 -3.96 7.20
C VAL A 56 1.43 -5.33 7.58
N ALA A 57 1.97 -6.04 6.60
CA ALA A 57 2.81 -7.20 6.80
C ALA A 57 4.27 -6.74 6.77
N VAL A 58 5.01 -7.03 7.83
CA VAL A 58 6.42 -6.68 7.98
C VAL A 58 7.22 -7.96 7.85
N GLU A 59 8.16 -7.99 6.90
CA GLU A 59 9.19 -9.02 6.85
C GLU A 59 10.09 -8.87 8.08
N ASP A 60 10.47 -10.00 8.68
CA ASP A 60 11.42 -9.94 9.80
C ASP A 60 12.75 -9.46 9.22
N ALA A 61 13.31 -8.37 9.78
CA ALA A 61 14.66 -7.95 9.41
C ALA A 61 15.63 -9.06 9.86
N GLU A 62 16.24 -9.76 8.91
CA GLU A 62 17.38 -10.66 9.17
C GLU A 62 18.57 -9.90 9.77
#